data_AF-W1I2K1-F1
#
_entry.id   AF-W1I2K1-F1
#
_cell.length_a   1.000
_cell.length_b   1.000
_cell.length_c   1.000
_cell.angle_alpha   90.00
_cell.angle_beta   90.00
_cell.angle_gamma   90.00
#
_symmetry.space_group_name_H-M   'P 1'
#
loop_
_entity.id
_entity.type
_entity.pdbx_description
1 polymer ?
#
loop_
_entity_poly.entity_id
_entity_poly.type
_entity_poly.pdbx_seq_one_letter_code
_entity_poly.pdbx_strand_id
1 'polypeptide(L)'
;MYSQALDDSLNPRNVFRLHKWRADFRKAHPHMFGPIGTMIFCGSQGKGKTLSGVNYVCNTLRDYPFAILVTNVAIKDYPFNAYYKVVKGQGVIFDKATDDIITSADIVSGKYKRVCIEYDGLDTLKYVCNGEYGVLYFIDELHLELNSLESKNIDIDVMTEISQQRKQRKHIVGTSQIYMRLAKPLREQIFDVIICNNFFHCLQFNKAINGETAVEKDGKLDAEVISRHFFFHTPEMYDRFDTFAKMKRYNKEWQGHKRESPDVYKLERSLYQCQKSSKS
;
A
#
# COMPACT_ATOMS: atom_id res chain seq x y z
N MET A 1 4.53 34.48 19.44
CA MET A 1 3.53 33.40 19.54
C MET A 1 2.58 33.76 20.67
N TYR A 2 1.27 33.89 20.42
CA TYR A 2 0.30 34.28 21.45
C TYR A 2 -0.11 33.04 22.25
N SER A 3 0.61 32.76 23.35
CA SER A 3 0.51 31.52 24.13
C SER A 3 -0.88 31.24 24.69
N GLN A 4 -1.61 32.30 25.08
CA GLN A 4 -2.97 32.17 25.60
C GLN A 4 -3.98 31.61 24.59
N ALA A 5 -3.71 31.75 23.29
CA ALA A 5 -4.56 31.14 22.25
C ALA A 5 -4.24 29.65 21.98
N LEU A 6 -3.21 29.10 22.64
CA LEU A 6 -2.89 27.66 22.58
C LEU A 6 -3.58 26.87 23.70
N ASP A 7 -4.05 27.55 24.75
CA ASP A 7 -4.71 26.94 25.89
C ASP A 7 -6.24 26.89 25.68
N ASP A 8 -6.86 25.76 25.96
CA ASP A 8 -8.32 25.56 25.95
C ASP A 8 -8.77 24.90 27.27
N SER A 9 -10.08 24.80 27.49
CA SER A 9 -10.69 24.28 28.71
C SER A 9 -10.25 22.84 29.03
N LEU A 10 -9.59 22.67 30.18
CA LEU A 10 -9.22 21.37 30.75
C LEU A 10 -10.38 20.65 31.47
N ASN A 11 -11.64 20.96 31.14
CA ASN A 11 -12.80 20.37 31.82
C ASN A 11 -12.90 18.85 31.57
N PRO A 12 -12.79 17.99 32.60
CA PRO A 12 -12.85 16.54 32.43
C PRO A 12 -14.16 16.03 31.81
N ARG A 13 -15.27 16.79 31.93
CA ARG A 13 -16.55 16.45 31.26
C ARG A 13 -16.42 16.42 29.73
N ASN A 14 -15.51 17.21 29.16
CA ASN A 14 -15.24 17.20 27.73
C ASN A 14 -14.67 15.86 27.26
N VAL A 15 -13.90 15.17 28.11
CA VAL A 15 -13.36 13.83 27.82
C VAL A 15 -14.49 12.82 27.67
N PHE A 16 -15.43 12.78 28.61
CA PHE A 16 -16.60 11.90 28.53
C PHE A 16 -17.48 12.20 27.31
N ARG A 17 -17.72 13.49 27.04
CA ARG A 17 -18.48 13.92 25.86
C ARG A 17 -17.79 13.51 24.55
N LEU A 18 -16.46 13.62 24.49
CA LEU A 18 -15.66 13.20 23.34
C LEU A 18 -15.71 11.68 23.14
N HIS A 19 -15.58 10.90 24.21
CA HIS A 19 -15.69 9.44 24.11
C HIS A 19 -17.07 9.00 23.62
N LYS A 20 -18.15 9.58 24.16
CA LYS A 20 -19.51 9.32 23.71
C LYS A 20 -19.69 9.68 22.24
N TRP A 21 -19.27 10.88 21.84
CA TRP A 21 -19.35 11.32 20.44
C TRP A 21 -18.57 10.40 19.50
N ARG A 22 -17.35 9.96 19.86
CA ARG A 22 -16.56 9.01 19.06
C ARG A 22 -17.25 7.64 18.93
N ALA A 23 -17.87 7.16 20.00
CA ALA A 23 -18.60 5.89 19.99
C ALA A 23 -19.86 5.98 19.11
N ASP A 24 -20.65 7.05 19.27
CA ASP A 24 -21.86 7.28 18.49
C ASP A 24 -21.52 7.47 17.00
N PHE A 25 -20.44 8.20 16.69
CA PHE A 25 -19.97 8.39 15.32
C PHE A 25 -19.56 7.06 14.65
N ARG A 26 -18.80 6.19 15.34
CA ARG A 26 -18.44 4.87 14.78
C ARG A 26 -19.65 3.97 14.58
N LYS A 27 -20.66 4.06 15.45
CA LYS A 27 -21.91 3.32 15.28
C LYS A 27 -22.71 3.81 14.07
N ALA A 28 -22.70 5.12 13.81
CA ALA A 28 -23.35 5.70 12.64
C ALA A 28 -22.61 5.39 11.32
N HIS A 29 -21.29 5.22 11.36
CA HIS A 29 -20.46 4.95 10.19
C HIS A 29 -19.64 3.64 10.32
N PRO A 30 -20.30 2.47 10.39
CA PRO A 30 -19.65 1.19 10.70
C PRO A 30 -18.65 0.73 9.62
N HIS A 31 -18.84 1.17 8.38
CA HIS A 31 -18.00 0.80 7.23
C HIS A 31 -16.99 1.88 6.83
N MET A 32 -16.85 2.93 7.65
CA MET A 32 -15.91 4.00 7.37
C MET A 32 -14.49 3.48 7.38
N PHE A 33 -13.74 3.80 6.33
CA PHE A 33 -12.35 3.40 6.19
C PHE A 33 -11.50 4.08 7.26
N GLY A 34 -11.03 3.26 8.20
CA GLY A 34 -10.23 3.67 9.35
C GLY A 34 -8.74 3.84 9.04
N PRO A 35 -8.11 2.93 8.26
CA PRO A 35 -6.69 3.06 7.92
C PRO A 35 -6.44 4.34 7.13
N ILE A 36 -5.46 5.11 7.58
CA ILE A 36 -5.02 6.34 6.93
C ILE A 36 -3.51 6.42 6.99
N GLY A 37 -2.93 7.19 6.09
CA GLY A 37 -1.50 7.49 6.14
C GLY A 37 -0.65 6.58 5.29
N THR A 38 0.66 6.81 5.33
CA THR A 38 1.65 6.06 4.55
C THR A 38 2.36 5.03 5.43
N MET A 39 2.34 3.77 5.00
CA MET A 39 3.06 2.65 5.61
C MET A 39 4.04 2.06 4.59
N ILE A 40 5.26 1.73 5.01
CA ILE A 40 6.23 1.11 4.11
C ILE A 40 6.84 -0.17 4.68
N PHE A 41 6.85 -1.23 3.88
CA PHE A 41 7.52 -2.49 4.19
C PHE A 41 8.95 -2.46 3.67
N CYS A 42 9.92 -2.55 4.58
CA CYS A 42 11.35 -2.47 4.30
C CYS A 42 12.08 -3.80 4.55
N GLY A 43 12.98 -4.17 3.64
CA GLY A 43 13.85 -5.33 3.82
C GLY A 43 14.64 -5.65 2.55
N SER A 44 15.81 -6.29 2.71
CA SER A 44 16.60 -6.75 1.57
C SER A 44 15.85 -7.79 0.73
N GLN A 45 16.39 -8.10 -0.45
CA GLN A 45 15.79 -9.10 -1.34
C GLN A 45 15.55 -10.43 -0.61
N GLY A 46 14.36 -11.01 -0.77
CA GLY A 46 13.98 -12.27 -0.13
C GLY A 46 13.51 -12.17 1.33
N LYS A 47 13.48 -10.97 1.94
CA LYS A 47 13.05 -10.77 3.34
C LYS A 47 11.52 -10.69 3.57
N GLY A 48 10.73 -10.98 2.54
CA GLY A 48 9.27 -11.08 2.66
C GLY A 48 8.51 -9.75 2.71
N LYS A 49 9.10 -8.66 2.22
CA LYS A 49 8.46 -7.32 2.19
C LYS A 49 7.16 -7.29 1.36
N THR A 50 7.19 -7.83 0.14
CA THR A 50 6.02 -7.87 -0.76
C THR A 50 4.99 -8.86 -0.23
N LEU A 51 5.41 -10.03 0.25
CA LEU A 51 4.52 -11.01 0.89
C LEU A 51 3.79 -10.41 2.09
N SER A 52 4.54 -9.73 2.98
CA SER A 52 3.97 -9.05 4.15
C SER A 52 3.01 -7.93 3.75
N GLY A 53 3.38 -7.12 2.75
CA GLY A 53 2.54 -6.04 2.23
C GLY A 53 1.24 -6.55 1.60
N VAL A 54 1.31 -7.57 0.74
CA VAL A 54 0.12 -8.19 0.14
C VAL A 54 -0.77 -8.81 1.21
N ASN A 55 -0.18 -9.49 2.20
CA ASN A 55 -0.96 -10.08 3.30
C ASN A 55 -1.67 -8.99 4.13
N TYR A 56 -0.97 -7.90 4.45
CA TYR A 56 -1.56 -6.74 5.10
C TYR A 56 -2.74 -6.18 4.28
N VAL A 57 -2.54 -5.92 2.99
CA VAL A 57 -3.57 -5.40 2.08
C VAL A 57 -4.79 -6.31 2.03
N CYS A 58 -4.60 -7.62 1.88
CA CYS A 58 -5.71 -8.59 1.83
C CYS A 58 -6.49 -8.65 3.16
N ASN A 59 -5.80 -8.54 4.30
CA ASN A 59 -6.46 -8.50 5.60
C ASN A 59 -7.22 -7.18 5.79
N THR A 60 -6.62 -6.05 5.42
CA THR A 60 -7.28 -4.74 5.45
C THR A 60 -8.54 -4.71 4.59
N LEU A 61 -8.49 -5.25 3.36
CA LEU A 61 -9.67 -5.29 2.49
C LEU A 61 -10.70 -6.34 2.91
N ARG A 62 -10.35 -7.28 3.78
CA ARG A 62 -11.33 -8.17 4.44
C ARG A 62 -12.14 -7.40 5.48
N ASP A 63 -11.46 -6.56 6.26
CA ASP A 63 -12.10 -5.73 7.29
C ASP A 63 -12.84 -4.53 6.68
N TYR A 64 -12.37 -4.05 5.53
CA TYR A 64 -12.93 -2.92 4.77
C TYR A 64 -13.29 -3.33 3.33
N PRO A 65 -14.35 -4.14 3.14
CA PRO A 65 -14.69 -4.74 1.84
C PRO A 65 -15.17 -3.74 0.78
N PHE A 66 -15.53 -2.51 1.18
CA PHE A 66 -16.01 -1.46 0.29
C PHE A 66 -14.90 -0.49 -0.16
N ALA A 67 -13.67 -0.66 0.35
CA ALA A 67 -12.54 0.13 -0.08
C ALA A 67 -12.13 -0.27 -1.50
N ILE A 68 -11.67 0.71 -2.28
CA ILE A 68 -11.10 0.48 -3.61
C ILE A 68 -9.61 0.18 -3.45
N LEU A 69 -9.14 -0.88 -4.11
CA LEU A 69 -7.72 -1.19 -4.20
C LEU A 69 -7.12 -0.51 -5.44
N VAL A 70 -6.00 0.17 -5.27
CA VAL A 70 -5.17 0.66 -6.38
C VAL A 70 -3.78 0.04 -6.24
N THR A 71 -3.30 -0.68 -7.25
CA THR A 71 -2.00 -1.37 -7.13
C THR A 71 -1.31 -1.63 -8.46
N ASN A 72 0.03 -1.70 -8.44
CA ASN A 72 0.85 -2.19 -9.55
C ASN A 72 1.14 -3.70 -9.46
N VAL A 73 0.58 -4.39 -8.45
CA VAL A 73 0.75 -5.82 -8.24
C VAL A 73 -0.53 -6.57 -8.60
N ALA A 74 -0.41 -7.58 -9.46
CA ALA A 74 -1.54 -8.47 -9.74
C ALA A 74 -1.79 -9.38 -8.53
N ILE A 75 -2.85 -9.08 -7.77
CA ILE A 75 -3.33 -9.90 -6.65
C ILE A 75 -4.47 -10.78 -7.15
N LYS A 76 -4.34 -12.09 -7.00
CA LYS A 76 -5.27 -13.10 -7.53
C LYS A 76 -6.72 -12.86 -7.11
N ASP A 77 -6.93 -12.49 -5.85
CA ASP A 77 -8.25 -12.22 -5.30
C ASP A 77 -8.84 -10.86 -5.72
N TYR A 78 -8.01 -9.96 -6.25
CA TYR A 78 -8.36 -8.60 -6.65
C TYR A 78 -7.86 -8.33 -8.08
N PRO A 79 -8.45 -8.99 -9.10
CA PRO A 79 -8.09 -8.75 -10.49
C PRO A 79 -8.42 -7.32 -10.89
N PHE A 80 -7.63 -6.73 -11.79
CA PHE A 80 -7.90 -5.41 -12.35
C PHE A 80 -9.21 -5.41 -13.15
N ASN A 81 -10.30 -5.06 -12.48
CA ASN A 81 -11.68 -5.08 -12.97
C ASN A 81 -12.25 -3.67 -13.15
N ALA A 82 -11.53 -2.63 -12.75
CA ALA A 82 -11.96 -1.25 -12.92
C ALA A 82 -10.84 -0.38 -13.50
N TYR A 83 -11.25 0.73 -14.11
CA TYR A 83 -10.36 1.81 -14.51
C TYR A 83 -11.01 3.15 -14.17
N TYR A 84 -10.27 4.25 -14.27
CA TYR A 84 -10.83 5.59 -14.06
C TYR A 84 -10.58 6.47 -15.28
N LYS A 85 -11.44 7.48 -15.46
CA LYS A 85 -11.26 8.58 -16.42
C LYS A 85 -11.58 9.89 -15.74
N VAL A 86 -10.93 10.96 -16.17
CA VAL A 86 -11.25 12.31 -15.70
C VAL A 86 -12.36 12.88 -16.57
N VAL A 87 -13.53 13.11 -15.98
CA VAL A 87 -14.71 13.70 -16.64
C VAL A 87 -14.99 15.03 -15.96
N LYS A 88 -14.92 16.14 -16.72
CA LYS A 88 -15.13 17.50 -16.20
C LYS A 88 -14.26 17.84 -14.97
N GLY A 89 -13.02 17.35 -14.96
CA GLY A 89 -12.07 17.58 -13.86
C GLY A 89 -12.25 16.67 -12.64
N GLN A 90 -13.17 15.71 -12.67
CA GLN A 90 -13.39 14.74 -11.59
C GLN A 90 -13.04 13.32 -12.04
N GLY A 91 -12.43 12.54 -11.17
CA GLY A 91 -12.21 11.11 -11.43
C GLY A 91 -13.50 10.33 -11.33
N VAL A 92 -13.84 9.62 -12.39
CA VAL A 92 -15.00 8.71 -12.46
C VAL A 92 -14.46 7.30 -12.71
N ILE A 93 -14.98 6.34 -11.95
CA ILE A 93 -14.55 4.95 -11.99
C ILE A 93 -15.53 4.17 -12.86
N PHE A 94 -14.99 3.29 -13.69
CA PHE A 94 -15.72 2.47 -14.65
C PHE A 94 -15.39 1.00 -14.47
N ASP A 95 -16.38 0.14 -14.65
CA ASP A 95 -16.19 -1.30 -14.77
C ASP A 95 -15.50 -1.61 -16.10
N LYS A 96 -14.52 -2.50 -16.06
CA LYS A 96 -13.71 -2.81 -17.24
C LYS A 96 -14.43 -3.73 -18.24
N ALA A 97 -15.44 -4.47 -17.81
CA ALA A 97 -16.18 -5.40 -18.65
C ALA A 97 -17.39 -4.72 -19.31
N THR A 98 -18.09 -3.84 -18.58
CA THR A 98 -19.34 -3.22 -19.08
C THR A 98 -19.20 -1.75 -19.44
N ASP A 99 -18.10 -1.08 -19.07
CA ASP A 99 -17.95 0.37 -19.15
C ASP A 99 -19.02 1.16 -18.35
N ASP A 100 -19.71 0.49 -17.43
CA ASP A 100 -20.64 1.15 -16.51
C ASP A 100 -19.89 1.94 -15.45
N ILE A 101 -20.46 3.07 -15.03
CA ILE A 101 -19.94 3.84 -13.90
C ILE A 101 -20.08 3.01 -12.61
N ILE A 102 -19.00 2.97 -11.83
CA ILE A 102 -18.95 2.40 -10.49
C ILE A 102 -19.04 3.54 -9.48
N THR A 103 -20.08 3.54 -8.66
CA THR A 103 -20.21 4.46 -7.52
C THR A 103 -19.99 3.72 -6.19
N SER A 104 -19.70 4.46 -5.12
CA SER A 104 -19.62 3.88 -3.77
C SER A 104 -20.92 3.17 -3.36
N ALA A 105 -22.09 3.65 -3.83
CA ALA A 105 -23.37 3.01 -3.56
C ALA A 105 -23.50 1.65 -4.27
N ASP A 106 -22.94 1.51 -5.48
CA ASP A 106 -22.89 0.23 -6.19
C ASP A 106 -21.98 -0.79 -5.50
N ILE A 107 -20.88 -0.32 -4.91
CA ILE A 107 -19.96 -1.17 -4.13
C ILE A 107 -20.66 -1.65 -2.85
N VAL A 108 -21.30 -0.73 -2.11
CA VAL A 108 -21.99 -1.04 -0.85
C VAL A 108 -23.20 -1.95 -1.06
N SER A 109 -23.97 -1.75 -2.15
CA SER A 109 -25.08 -2.64 -2.50
C SER A 109 -24.61 -4.02 -2.99
N GLY A 110 -23.31 -4.18 -3.25
CA GLY A 110 -22.70 -5.43 -3.69
C GLY A 110 -22.82 -5.70 -5.18
N LYS A 111 -23.25 -4.72 -5.99
CA LYS A 111 -23.25 -4.81 -7.46
C LYS A 111 -21.83 -5.00 -7.99
N TYR A 112 -20.87 -4.25 -7.45
CA TYR A 112 -19.44 -4.46 -7.71
C TYR A 112 -18.73 -4.88 -6.43
N LYS A 113 -17.84 -5.86 -6.53
CA LYS A 113 -17.08 -6.39 -5.40
C LYS A 113 -15.60 -6.38 -5.74
N ARG A 114 -14.76 -6.15 -4.72
CA ARG A 114 -13.30 -6.18 -4.84
C ARG A 114 -12.81 -5.28 -5.99
N VAL A 115 -13.29 -4.04 -6.02
CA VAL A 115 -12.94 -3.06 -7.06
C VAL A 115 -11.44 -2.79 -6.98
N CYS A 116 -10.75 -3.06 -8.08
CA CYS A 116 -9.30 -2.99 -8.19
C CYS A 116 -8.91 -2.27 -9.48
N ILE A 117 -8.13 -1.20 -9.33
CA ILE A 117 -7.63 -0.34 -10.39
C ILE A 117 -6.11 -0.51 -10.49
N GLU A 118 -5.59 -0.59 -11.71
CA GLU A 118 -4.15 -0.63 -11.94
C GLU A 118 -3.51 0.72 -11.62
N TYR A 119 -2.43 0.71 -10.84
CA TYR A 119 -1.67 1.92 -10.52
C TYR A 119 -0.89 2.44 -11.75
N ASP A 120 -1.01 3.74 -11.99
CA ASP A 120 -0.42 4.45 -13.13
C ASP A 120 0.37 5.71 -12.72
N GLY A 121 0.61 5.91 -11.42
CA GLY A 121 1.38 7.06 -10.92
C GLY A 121 0.53 8.04 -10.13
N LEU A 122 0.67 9.33 -10.43
CA LEU A 122 0.05 10.40 -9.64
C LEU A 122 -1.41 10.65 -9.98
N ASP A 123 -1.83 10.32 -11.19
CA ASP A 123 -3.20 10.59 -11.62
C ASP A 123 -4.19 9.72 -10.84
N THR A 124 -3.87 8.43 -10.61
CA THR A 124 -4.64 7.61 -9.66
C THR A 124 -4.69 8.24 -8.26
N LEU A 125 -3.55 8.70 -7.74
CA LEU A 125 -3.48 9.37 -6.43
C LEU A 125 -4.31 10.65 -6.37
N LYS A 126 -4.51 11.38 -7.47
CA LYS A 126 -5.33 12.60 -7.51
C LYS A 126 -6.82 12.28 -7.70
N TYR A 127 -7.14 11.42 -8.65
CA TYR A 127 -8.49 11.29 -9.20
C TYR A 127 -9.28 10.11 -8.65
N VAL A 128 -8.63 9.06 -8.14
CA VAL A 128 -9.36 7.92 -7.54
C VAL A 128 -9.77 8.25 -6.11
N CYS A 129 -11.08 8.31 -5.90
CA CYS A 129 -11.72 8.65 -4.64
C CYS A 129 -12.93 7.74 -4.37
N ASN A 130 -13.18 7.42 -3.10
CA ASN A 130 -14.28 6.54 -2.68
C ASN A 130 -14.95 7.02 -1.38
N GLY A 131 -14.95 8.34 -1.17
CA GLY A 131 -15.60 8.99 -0.03
C GLY A 131 -15.20 8.38 1.33
N GLU A 132 -16.20 8.06 2.16
CA GLU A 132 -15.99 7.51 3.50
C GLU A 132 -15.43 6.07 3.50
N TYR A 133 -15.60 5.33 2.39
CA TYR A 133 -15.16 3.94 2.24
C TYR A 133 -13.70 3.81 1.80
N GLY A 134 -13.07 4.93 1.43
CA GLY A 134 -11.63 5.05 1.29
C GLY A 134 -11.01 4.28 0.12
N VAL A 135 -9.73 4.56 -0.09
CA VAL A 135 -8.91 3.96 -1.14
C VAL A 135 -7.61 3.43 -0.52
N LEU A 136 -7.33 2.16 -0.76
CA LEU A 136 -6.11 1.51 -0.34
C LEU A 136 -5.16 1.39 -1.52
N TYR A 137 -3.98 1.99 -1.41
CA TYR A 137 -2.92 1.88 -2.41
C TYR A 137 -1.92 0.82 -1.95
N PHE A 138 -1.52 -0.07 -2.86
CA PHE A 138 -0.37 -0.95 -2.66
C PHE A 138 0.62 -0.81 -3.82
N ILE A 139 1.78 -0.23 -3.54
CA ILE A 139 2.80 0.09 -4.54
C ILE A 139 4.07 -0.67 -4.20
N ASP A 140 4.34 -1.73 -4.95
CA ASP A 140 5.54 -2.54 -4.74
C ASP A 140 6.75 -1.88 -5.42
N GLU A 141 7.87 -1.78 -4.69
CA GLU A 141 9.07 -0.99 -5.00
C GLU A 141 8.75 0.51 -5.17
N LEU A 142 7.97 1.08 -4.24
CA LEU A 142 7.57 2.50 -4.20
C LEU A 142 8.74 3.49 -4.38
N HIS A 143 9.93 3.15 -3.90
CA HIS A 143 11.12 3.99 -4.09
C HIS A 143 11.50 4.20 -5.57
N LEU A 144 11.25 3.21 -6.44
CA LEU A 144 11.52 3.35 -7.88
C LEU A 144 10.53 4.31 -8.53
N GLU A 145 9.26 4.22 -8.15
CA GLU A 145 8.20 5.12 -8.63
C GLU A 145 8.51 6.57 -8.27
N LEU A 146 8.88 6.83 -7.02
CA LEU A 146 9.12 8.18 -6.53
C LEU A 146 10.39 8.81 -7.11
N ASN A 147 11.47 8.04 -7.26
CA ASN A 147 12.66 8.52 -7.97
C ASN A 147 12.34 8.87 -9.44
N SER A 148 11.44 8.12 -10.08
CA SER A 148 10.98 8.43 -11.43
C SER A 148 10.11 9.69 -11.49
N LEU A 149 9.48 10.11 -10.39
CA LEU A 149 8.62 11.30 -10.33
C LEU A 149 9.42 12.57 -9.96
N GLU A 150 10.44 12.45 -9.11
CA GLU A 150 11.39 13.54 -8.82
C GLU A 150 12.10 14.02 -10.09
N SER A 151 12.52 13.09 -10.96
CA SER A 151 13.19 13.44 -12.22
C SER A 151 12.30 14.22 -13.20
N LYS A 152 10.98 14.20 -13.00
CA LYS A 152 9.99 14.97 -13.79
C LYS A 152 9.58 16.30 -13.13
N ASN A 153 10.22 16.70 -12.02
CA ASN A 153 9.90 17.92 -11.26
C ASN A 153 8.47 17.92 -10.64
N ILE A 154 7.88 16.73 -10.42
CA ILE A 154 6.50 16.56 -9.92
C ILE A 154 6.42 16.48 -8.38
N ASP A 155 7.54 16.71 -7.68
CA ASP A 155 7.66 16.47 -6.23
C ASP A 155 6.60 17.23 -5.39
N ILE A 156 6.29 18.49 -5.72
CA ILE A 156 5.33 19.30 -4.95
C ILE A 156 3.91 18.73 -5.01
N ASP A 157 3.45 18.30 -6.18
CA ASP A 157 2.10 17.75 -6.37
C ASP A 157 1.95 16.41 -5.65
N VAL A 158 2.98 15.56 -5.70
CA VAL A 158 3.02 14.27 -5.00
C VAL A 158 2.95 14.50 -3.49
N MET A 159 3.82 15.37 -2.98
CA MET A 159 3.87 15.67 -1.56
C MET A 159 2.57 16.31 -1.08
N THR A 160 1.93 17.15 -1.90
CA THR A 160 0.63 17.74 -1.58
C THR A 160 -0.46 16.68 -1.46
N GLU A 161 -0.56 15.74 -2.41
CA GLU A 161 -1.56 14.66 -2.35
C GLU A 161 -1.29 13.70 -1.19
N ILE A 162 -0.03 13.29 -0.97
CA ILE A 162 0.36 12.46 0.18
C ILE A 162 0.04 13.18 1.49
N SER A 163 0.26 14.49 1.58
CA SER A 163 -0.07 15.30 2.77
C SER A 163 -1.59 15.39 3.00
N GLN A 164 -2.40 15.33 1.94
CA GLN A 164 -3.86 15.41 2.01
C GLN A 164 -4.58 14.06 2.23
N GLN A 165 -3.83 12.96 2.30
CA GLN A 165 -4.39 11.60 2.44
C GLN A 165 -5.36 11.43 3.62
N ARG A 166 -5.13 12.13 4.73
CA ARG A 166 -5.99 12.09 5.94
C ARG A 166 -7.41 12.59 5.65
N LYS A 167 -7.56 13.59 4.76
CA LYS A 167 -8.86 14.16 4.39
C LYS A 167 -9.57 13.30 3.35
N GLN A 168 -8.81 12.70 2.43
CA GLN A 168 -9.32 11.90 1.32
C GLN A 168 -9.49 10.40 1.65
N ARG A 169 -9.18 9.96 2.88
CA ARG A 169 -9.20 8.55 3.32
C ARG A 169 -8.39 7.63 2.43
N LYS A 170 -7.16 8.06 2.13
CA LYS A 170 -6.19 7.27 1.40
C LYS A 170 -5.23 6.62 2.38
N HIS A 171 -5.01 5.33 2.22
CA HIS A 171 -3.97 4.59 2.90
C HIS A 171 -2.98 4.09 1.86
N ILE A 172 -1.73 4.55 1.96
CA ILE A 172 -0.69 4.22 0.98
C ILE A 172 0.25 3.20 1.60
N VAL A 173 0.31 2.01 1.03
CA VAL A 173 1.19 0.93 1.44
C VAL A 173 2.25 0.74 0.37
N GLY A 174 3.52 0.91 0.73
CA GLY A 174 4.65 0.76 -0.17
C GLY A 174 5.57 -0.39 0.22
N THR A 175 6.42 -0.83 -0.72
CA THR A 175 7.62 -1.60 -0.37
C THR A 175 8.89 -0.87 -0.78
N SER A 176 9.95 -1.01 0.02
CA SER A 176 11.29 -0.50 -0.30
C SER A 176 12.36 -1.46 0.20
N GLN A 177 13.53 -1.45 -0.42
CA GLN A 177 14.65 -2.24 0.07
C GLN A 177 15.21 -1.66 1.38
N ILE A 178 15.40 -0.35 1.41
CA ILE A 178 16.01 0.37 2.53
C ILE A 178 15.22 1.67 2.72
N TYR A 179 14.69 1.88 3.93
CA TYR A 179 13.96 3.09 4.29
C TYR A 179 14.80 4.36 4.06
N MET A 180 16.07 4.33 4.44
CA MET A 180 17.02 5.44 4.29
C MET A 180 17.37 5.81 2.85
N ARG A 181 17.00 4.99 1.85
CA ARG A 181 17.17 5.34 0.43
C ARG A 181 16.03 6.19 -0.11
N LEU A 182 14.96 6.37 0.66
CA LEU A 182 13.87 7.26 0.29
C LEU A 182 14.29 8.71 0.46
N ALA A 183 13.82 9.55 -0.46
CA ALA A 183 13.98 10.98 -0.38
C ALA A 183 13.48 11.52 0.97
N LYS A 184 14.19 12.53 1.50
CA LYS A 184 13.87 13.11 2.82
C LYS A 184 12.41 13.59 2.91
N PRO A 185 11.85 14.31 1.91
CA PRO A 185 10.45 14.74 1.96
C PRO A 185 9.47 13.58 2.11
N LEU A 186 9.70 12.46 1.41
CA LEU A 186 8.86 11.28 1.54
C LEU A 186 8.97 10.64 2.94
N ARG A 187 10.19 10.54 3.49
CA ARG A 187 10.40 9.96 4.83
C ARG A 187 9.61 10.71 5.89
N GLU A 188 9.54 12.03 5.79
CA GLU A 188 8.76 12.88 6.69
C GLU A 188 7.24 12.65 6.59
N GLN A 189 6.75 12.06 5.48
CA GLN A 189 5.33 11.72 5.27
C GLN A 189 4.99 10.26 5.64
N ILE A 190 5.96 9.44 6.05
CA ILE A 190 5.76 8.04 6.40
C ILE A 190 5.49 7.91 7.91
N PHE A 191 4.31 7.36 8.26
CA PHE A 191 3.92 7.15 9.65
C PHE A 191 4.47 5.83 10.19
N ASP A 192 4.36 4.76 9.40
CA ASP A 192 4.73 3.42 9.82
C ASP A 192 5.80 2.82 8.90
N VAL A 193 6.90 2.36 9.49
CA VAL A 193 7.93 1.59 8.78
C VAL A 193 7.97 0.17 9.33
N ILE A 194 7.76 -0.81 8.47
CA ILE A 194 7.74 -2.22 8.84
C ILE A 194 9.05 -2.88 8.38
N ILE A 195 9.95 -3.13 9.32
CA ILE A 195 11.21 -3.84 9.06
C ILE A 195 10.92 -5.34 8.99
N CYS A 196 11.01 -5.88 7.78
CA CYS A 196 10.71 -7.26 7.42
C CYS A 196 11.96 -8.13 7.49
N ASN A 197 11.85 -9.28 8.15
CA ASN A 197 12.85 -10.33 8.15
C ASN A 197 12.17 -11.68 7.93
N ASN A 198 12.83 -12.55 7.18
CA ASN A 198 12.40 -13.92 6.97
C ASN A 198 13.50 -14.85 7.49
N PHE A 199 13.15 -15.73 8.42
CA PHE A 199 14.02 -16.74 9.01
C PHE A 199 13.66 -18.12 8.46
N PHE A 200 14.67 -18.90 8.09
CA PHE A 200 14.51 -20.26 7.54
C PHE A 200 13.55 -20.34 6.34
N HIS A 201 13.39 -19.23 5.62
CA HIS A 201 12.46 -19.06 4.49
C HIS A 201 10.97 -19.25 4.80
N CYS A 202 10.59 -19.48 6.05
CA CYS A 202 9.22 -19.79 6.44
C CYS A 202 8.69 -18.97 7.62
N LEU A 203 9.55 -18.37 8.45
CA LEU A 203 9.13 -17.58 9.61
C LEU A 203 9.32 -16.09 9.30
N GLN A 204 8.22 -15.39 9.09
CA GLN A 204 8.23 -13.94 8.93
C GLN A 204 8.27 -13.27 10.29
N PHE A 205 9.16 -12.29 10.41
CA PHE A 205 9.24 -11.36 11.53
C PHE A 205 9.16 -9.92 11.02
N ASN A 206 8.12 -9.23 11.43
CA ASN A 206 7.87 -7.84 11.07
C ASN A 206 7.92 -6.97 12.33
N LYS A 207 8.84 -5.99 12.32
CA LYS A 207 8.98 -5.01 13.38
C LYS A 207 8.47 -3.66 12.88
N ALA A 208 7.39 -3.18 13.46
CA ALA A 208 6.84 -1.86 13.16
C ALA A 208 7.58 -0.79 13.99
N ILE A 209 8.02 0.27 13.33
CA ILE A 209 8.64 1.44 13.96
C ILE A 209 7.91 2.71 13.53
N ASN A 210 7.92 3.71 14.40
CA ASN A 210 7.30 5.00 14.15
C ASN A 210 8.19 5.84 13.23
N GLY A 211 7.72 6.07 12.00
CA GLY A 211 8.40 6.83 10.96
C GLY A 211 8.59 8.31 11.29
N GLU A 212 7.66 8.94 12.04
CA GLU A 212 7.77 10.35 12.46
C GLU A 212 8.91 10.56 13.48
N THR A 213 9.27 9.52 14.23
CA THR A 213 10.39 9.55 15.18
C THR A 213 11.71 9.03 14.60
N ALA A 214 11.68 8.54 13.36
CA ALA A 214 12.78 7.78 12.79
C ALA A 214 13.91 8.71 12.34
N VAL A 215 15.08 8.55 12.95
CA VAL A 215 16.29 9.35 12.68
C VAL A 215 17.48 8.47 12.33
N GLU A 216 18.42 9.04 11.59
CA GLU A 216 19.70 8.41 11.33
C GLU A 216 20.68 8.76 12.45
N LYS A 217 21.25 7.74 13.09
CA LYS A 217 22.36 7.87 14.03
C LYS A 217 23.43 6.86 13.63
N ASP A 218 24.61 7.35 13.26
CA ASP A 218 25.77 6.53 12.88
C ASP A 218 25.47 5.50 11.76
N GLY A 219 24.71 5.91 10.74
CA GLY A 219 24.31 5.05 9.62
C GLY A 219 23.27 3.98 9.98
N LYS A 220 22.71 4.03 11.19
CA LYS A 220 21.61 3.15 11.64
C LYS A 220 20.33 3.95 11.81
N LEU A 221 19.22 3.27 11.53
CA LEU A 221 17.89 3.80 11.78
C LEU A 221 17.55 3.62 13.26
N ASP A 222 17.44 4.75 13.97
CA ASP A 222 16.98 4.83 15.35
C ASP A 222 15.54 5.34 15.36
N ALA A 223 14.62 4.55 15.92
CA ALA A 223 13.19 4.85 15.92
C ALA A 223 12.47 4.10 17.04
N GLU A 224 11.36 4.67 17.51
CA GLU A 224 10.49 4.00 18.48
C GLU A 224 9.89 2.73 17.87
N VAL A 225 9.97 1.61 18.59
CA VAL A 225 9.34 0.35 18.18
C VAL A 225 7.89 0.35 18.64
N ILE A 226 6.96 0.34 17.70
CA ILE A 226 5.52 0.31 17.97
C ILE A 226 5.09 -1.12 18.32
N SER A 227 5.47 -2.10 17.49
CA SER A 227 5.00 -3.48 17.64
C SER A 227 5.92 -4.48 16.93
N ARG A 228 5.70 -5.76 17.25
CA ARG A 228 6.39 -6.91 16.63
C ARG A 228 5.36 -7.96 16.27
N HIS A 229 5.43 -8.47 15.04
CA HIS A 229 4.51 -9.45 14.50
C HIS A 229 5.29 -10.63 13.93
N PHE A 230 4.77 -11.84 14.16
CA PHE A 230 5.35 -13.08 13.69
C PHE A 230 4.27 -13.91 13.01
N PHE A 231 4.60 -14.55 11.90
CA PHE A 231 3.73 -15.54 11.29
C PHE A 231 4.54 -16.52 10.43
N PHE A 232 3.98 -17.71 10.25
CA PHE A 232 4.53 -18.69 9.32
C PHE A 232 3.98 -18.44 7.92
N HIS A 233 4.86 -18.57 6.93
CA HIS A 233 4.48 -18.58 5.54
C HIS A 233 3.67 -19.83 5.22
N THR A 234 2.66 -19.65 4.37
CA THR A 234 1.93 -20.75 3.76
C THR A 234 2.08 -20.65 2.24
N PRO A 235 1.98 -21.76 1.48
CA PRO A 235 2.02 -21.73 0.01
C PRO A 235 1.01 -20.75 -0.59
N GLU A 236 -0.18 -20.64 0.00
CA GLU A 236 -1.25 -19.76 -0.48
C GLU A 236 -0.82 -18.28 -0.45
N MET A 237 0.06 -17.89 0.47
CA MET A 237 0.58 -16.52 0.52
C MET A 237 1.41 -16.17 -0.72
N TYR A 238 2.15 -17.14 -1.27
CA TYR A 238 2.92 -16.97 -2.50
C TYR A 238 2.03 -17.04 -3.75
N ASP A 239 1.00 -17.88 -3.72
CA ASP A 239 0.03 -18.01 -4.82
C ASP A 239 -0.93 -16.81 -4.95
N ARG A 240 -0.96 -15.92 -3.95
CA ARG A 240 -1.83 -14.73 -3.93
C ARG A 240 -1.40 -13.63 -4.91
N PHE A 241 -0.13 -13.57 -5.29
CA PHE A 241 0.35 -12.49 -6.16
C PHE A 241 1.48 -12.96 -7.08
N ASP A 242 1.44 -12.52 -8.33
CA ASP A 242 2.49 -12.84 -9.29
C ASP A 242 3.62 -11.81 -9.22
N THR A 243 4.74 -12.18 -8.58
CA THR A 243 5.95 -11.35 -8.56
C THR A 243 6.62 -11.26 -9.94
N PHE A 244 6.42 -12.26 -10.81
CA PHE A 244 7.03 -12.35 -12.15
C PHE A 244 6.31 -11.48 -13.19
N ALA A 245 5.04 -11.13 -12.98
CA ALA A 245 4.32 -10.18 -13.84
C ALA A 245 5.04 -8.81 -13.91
N LYS A 246 5.71 -8.42 -12.83
CA LYS A 246 6.53 -7.20 -12.74
C LYS A 246 7.67 -7.15 -13.76
N MET A 247 8.36 -8.28 -13.99
CA MET A 247 9.45 -8.34 -14.98
C MET A 247 8.95 -8.14 -16.42
N LYS A 248 7.70 -8.54 -16.71
CA LYS A 248 7.10 -8.32 -18.04
C LYS A 248 6.77 -6.84 -18.29
N ARG A 249 6.37 -6.08 -17.26
CA ARG A 249 6.08 -4.63 -17.38
C ARG A 249 7.36 -3.82 -17.59
N TYR A 250 8.42 -4.09 -16.81
CA TYR A 250 9.73 -3.47 -17.02
C TYR A 250 10.30 -3.72 -18.42
N ASN A 251 10.13 -4.91 -18.98
CA ASN A 251 10.60 -5.22 -20.34
C ASN A 251 9.83 -4.49 -21.45
N LYS A 252 8.60 -4.02 -21.19
CA LYS A 252 7.82 -3.23 -22.17
C LYS A 252 8.18 -1.74 -22.12
N GLU A 253 8.47 -1.21 -20.94
CA GLU A 253 8.87 0.19 -20.74
C GLU A 253 10.34 0.43 -21.11
N TRP A 254 11.20 -0.59 -20.98
CA TRP A 254 12.56 -0.57 -21.51
C TRP A 254 12.56 -0.92 -22.99
N GLN A 255 12.79 0.08 -23.85
CA GLN A 255 12.93 -0.06 -25.30
C GLN A 255 14.08 -1.01 -25.70
N GLY A 256 13.86 -2.32 -25.66
CA GLY A 256 14.60 -3.30 -26.45
C GLY A 256 16.08 -3.54 -26.13
N HIS A 257 16.63 -3.04 -25.01
CA HIS A 257 17.97 -3.47 -24.60
C HIS A 257 17.92 -4.92 -24.07
N LYS A 258 18.30 -5.88 -24.93
CA LYS A 258 18.50 -7.28 -24.56
C LYS A 258 19.49 -7.36 -23.40
N ARG A 259 19.03 -7.78 -22.22
CA ARG A 259 19.93 -8.36 -21.23
C ARG A 259 20.25 -9.78 -21.67
N GLU A 260 21.51 -10.07 -21.95
CA GLU A 260 22.00 -11.44 -21.83
C GLU A 260 21.86 -11.82 -20.35
N SER A 261 20.84 -12.62 -20.04
CA SER A 261 20.71 -13.20 -18.71
C SER A 261 21.60 -14.44 -18.70
N PRO A 262 22.57 -14.56 -17.76
CA PRO A 262 23.26 -15.82 -17.57
C PRO A 262 22.21 -16.91 -17.27
N ASP A 263 22.32 -18.06 -17.95
CA ASP A 263 21.39 -19.21 -17.97
C ASP A 263 21.12 -19.88 -16.60
N VAL A 264 21.44 -19.23 -15.48
CA VAL A 264 21.34 -19.74 -14.11
C VAL A 264 19.88 -20.00 -13.69
N TYR A 265 18.90 -19.28 -14.26
CA TYR A 265 17.49 -19.34 -13.84
C TYR A 265 16.64 -20.41 -14.56
N LYS A 266 17.18 -21.11 -15.57
CA LYS A 266 16.49 -22.28 -16.16
C LYS A 266 16.65 -23.54 -15.31
N LEU A 267 17.75 -23.65 -14.55
CA LEU A 267 18.07 -24.81 -13.73
C LEU A 267 17.18 -24.92 -12.47
N GLU A 268 16.78 -23.80 -11.86
CA GLU A 268 15.89 -23.86 -10.69
C GLU A 268 14.44 -24.26 -11.06
N ARG A 269 13.99 -23.92 -12.27
CA ARG A 269 12.68 -24.33 -12.80
C ARG A 269 12.61 -25.83 -13.07
N SER A 270 13.67 -26.44 -13.57
CA SER A 270 13.71 -27.89 -13.82
C SER A 270 13.77 -28.67 -12.50
N LEU A 271 14.48 -28.17 -11.49
CA LEU A 271 14.53 -28.78 -10.15
C LEU A 271 13.16 -28.77 -9.45
N TYR A 272 12.40 -27.67 -9.56
CA TYR A 272 11.05 -27.58 -8.98
C TYR A 272 10.01 -28.44 -9.71
N GLN A 273 10.15 -28.62 -11.04
CA GLN A 273 9.27 -29.49 -11.81
C GLN A 273 9.60 -30.98 -11.63
N CYS A 274 10.88 -31.33 -11.49
CA CYS A 274 11.31 -32.72 -11.25
C CYS A 274 10.86 -33.25 -9.86
N GLN A 275 10.80 -32.37 -8.85
CA GLN A 275 10.26 -32.71 -7.53
C GLN A 275 8.73 -32.92 -7.51
N LYS A 276 7.99 -32.41 -8.50
CA LYS A 276 6.55 -32.65 -8.64
C LYS A 276 6.22 -33.96 -9.38
N SER A 277 7.06 -34.40 -10.31
CA SER A 277 6.85 -35.66 -11.04
C SER A 277 7.31 -36.93 -10.30
N SER A 278 7.97 -36.79 -9.14
CA SER A 278 8.47 -37.92 -8.33
C SER A 278 7.56 -38.26 -7.13
N LYS A 279 6.37 -37.65 -7.04
CA LYS A 279 5.34 -37.92 -6.02
C LYS A 279 3.98 -38.27 -6.63
N SER A 280 3.97 -38.87 -7.82
CA SER A 280 2.81 -39.57 -8.38
C SER A 280 3.05 -41.07 -8.35
#